data_AF-A0A2K4L0X1-F1
#
_entry.id   AF-A0A2K4L0X1-F1
#
_cell.length_a   1.000
_cell.length_b   1.000
_cell.length_c   1.000
_cell.angle_alpha   90.00
_cell.angle_beta   90.00
_cell.angle_gamma   90.00
#
_symmetry.space_group_name_H-M   'P 1'
#
loop_
_entity.id
_entity.type
_entity.pdbx_description
1 polymer ?
#
loop_
_entity_poly.entity_id
_entity_poly.type
_entity_poly.pdbx_seq_one_letter_code
_entity_poly.pdbx_strand_id
1 'polypeptide(L)'
;MKKNLGIIGEFLGHLVMGVIFFSLLVLASLLISTLTSWVGGFEVGKDLVPVLKLLEHVILYSDCVFLGWWTIYSTYHASKALLA
;
A
#
# COMPACT_ATOMS: atom_id res chain seq x y z
N MET A 1 12.49 24.56 -18.90
CA MET A 1 11.25 24.66 -18.11
C MET A 1 10.19 23.61 -18.48
N LYS A 2 9.77 23.47 -19.75
CA LYS A 2 8.78 22.43 -20.14
C LYS A 2 9.17 20.99 -19.76
N LYS A 3 10.44 20.60 -19.97
CA LYS A 3 10.97 19.27 -19.58
C LYS A 3 10.83 19.00 -18.07
N ASN A 4 11.22 19.97 -17.24
CA ASN A 4 11.17 19.86 -15.78
C ASN A 4 9.72 19.77 -15.26
N LEU A 5 8.79 20.53 -15.86
CA LEU A 5 7.36 20.44 -15.57
C LEU A 5 6.79 19.05 -15.92
N GLY A 6 7.23 18.46 -17.04
CA GLY A 6 6.87 17.09 -17.41
C GLY A 6 7.34 16.06 -16.38
N ILE A 7 8.61 16.14 -15.96
CA ILE A 7 9.20 15.24 -14.96
C ILE A 7 8.46 15.34 -13.61
N ILE A 8 8.13 16.56 -13.16
CA ILE A 8 7.37 16.77 -11.92
C ILE A 8 5.95 16.20 -12.04
N GLY A 9 5.30 16.38 -13.20
CA GLY A 9 3.98 15.82 -13.47
C GLY A 9 3.95 14.29 -13.44
N GLU A 10 4.92 13.65 -14.09
CA GLU A 10 5.08 12.18 -14.06
C GLU A 10 5.37 11.67 -12.65
N PHE A 11 6.23 12.36 -11.90
CA PHE A 11 6.50 12.03 -10.50
C PHE A 11 5.23 12.13 -9.63
N LEU A 12 4.46 13.20 -9.77
CA LEU A 12 3.21 13.39 -9.04
C LEU A 12 2.21 12.26 -9.38
N GLY A 13 2.08 11.92 -10.66
CA GLY A 13 1.25 10.80 -11.10
C GLY A 13 1.69 9.46 -10.49
N HIS A 14 2.99 9.20 -10.47
CA HIS A 14 3.55 7.99 -9.83
C HIS A 14 3.29 7.93 -8.32
N LEU A 15 3.39 9.06 -7.61
CA LEU A 15 3.07 9.11 -6.19
C LEU A 15 1.58 8.87 -5.94
N VAL A 16 0.70 9.50 -6.74
CA VAL A 16 -0.75 9.30 -6.64
C VAL A 16 -1.12 7.84 -6.85
N MET A 17 -0.51 7.16 -7.83
CA MET A 17 -0.73 5.72 -8.04
C MET A 17 -0.28 4.89 -6.83
N GLY A 18 0.85 5.23 -6.21
CA GLY A 18 1.30 4.59 -4.97
C GLY A 18 0.29 4.74 -3.83
N VAL A 19 -0.26 5.95 -3.63
CA VAL A 19 -1.29 6.22 -2.61
C VAL A 19 -2.59 5.48 -2.89
N ILE A 20 -3.04 5.41 -4.15
CA ILE A 20 -4.24 4.66 -4.54
C ILE A 20 -4.05 3.17 -4.22
N PHE A 21 -2.90 2.60 -4.59
CA PHE A 21 -2.64 1.19 -4.35
C PHE A 21 -2.58 0.86 -2.84
N PHE A 22 -1.90 1.71 -2.06
CA PHE A 22 -1.90 1.62 -0.60
C PHE A 22 -3.32 1.67 -0.02
N SER A 23 -4.13 2.62 -0.47
CA SER A 23 -5.52 2.75 0.00
C SER A 23 -6.35 1.49 -0.29
N LEU A 24 -6.16 0.85 -1.45
CA LEU A 24 -6.85 -0.39 -1.81
C LEU A 24 -6.43 -1.56 -0.92
N LEU A 25 -5.14 -1.67 -0.60
CA LEU A 25 -4.64 -2.74 0.27
C LEU A 25 -5.05 -2.54 1.74
N VAL A 26 -5.06 -1.30 2.24
CA VAL A 26 -5.64 -0.96 3.55
C VAL A 26 -7.12 -1.34 3.59
N LEU A 27 -7.89 -1.03 2.55
CA LEU A 27 -9.30 -1.42 2.47
C LEU A 27 -9.49 -2.95 2.44
N ALA A 28 -8.63 -3.68 1.71
CA ALA A 28 -8.63 -5.14 1.71
C ALA A 28 -8.32 -5.71 3.10
N SER A 29 -7.35 -5.12 3.81
CA SER A 29 -7.04 -5.48 5.20
C SER A 29 -8.22 -5.22 6.14
N LEU A 30 -8.91 -4.08 5.99
CA LEU A 30 -10.11 -3.76 6.77
C LEU A 30 -11.24 -4.77 6.51
N LEU A 31 -11.41 -5.20 5.26
CA LEU A 31 -12.38 -6.24 4.90
C LEU A 31 -12.03 -7.57 5.59
N ILE A 32 -10.76 -7.97 5.56
CA ILE A 32 -10.28 -9.18 6.26
C ILE A 32 -10.52 -9.07 7.77
N SER A 33 -10.26 -7.91 8.37
CA SER A 33 -10.51 -7.67 9.80
C SER A 33 -11.99 -7.83 10.15
N THR A 34 -12.87 -7.26 9.31
CA THR A 34 -14.32 -7.39 9.45
C THR A 34 -14.77 -8.84 9.35
N LEU A 35 -14.29 -9.57 8.33
CA LEU A 35 -14.57 -11.01 8.17
C LEU A 35 -14.05 -11.83 9.36
N THR A 36 -12.86 -11.50 9.88
CA THR A 36 -12.26 -12.17 11.03
C THR A 36 -13.14 -12.03 12.27
N SER A 37 -13.67 -10.83 12.52
CA SER A 37 -14.60 -10.59 13.63
C SER A 37 -15.89 -11.41 13.51
N TRP A 38 -16.40 -11.57 12.28
CA TRP A 38 -17.62 -12.30 12.00
C TRP A 38 -17.41 -13.82 12.15
N VAL A 39 -16.32 -14.33 11.59
CA VAL A 39 -15.93 -15.75 11.67
C VAL A 39 -15.61 -16.16 13.11
N GLY A 40 -14.99 -15.29 13.90
CA GLY A 40 -14.70 -15.54 15.32
C GLY A 40 -15.96 -15.70 16.20
N GLY A 41 -17.13 -15.27 15.72
CA GLY A 41 -18.42 -15.51 16.38
C GLY A 41 -18.92 -16.96 16.27
N PHE A 42 -18.38 -17.76 15.34
CA PHE A 42 -18.76 -19.15 15.13
C PHE A 42 -17.74 -20.09 15.79
N GLU A 43 -18.18 -21.17 16.46
CA GLU A 43 -17.27 -22.13 17.11
C GLU A 43 -16.29 -22.78 16.12
N VAL A 44 -16.76 -23.13 14.91
CA VAL A 44 -15.94 -23.72 13.84
C VAL A 44 -14.96 -22.69 13.23
N GLY A 45 -15.25 -21.40 13.34
CA GLY A 45 -14.45 -20.33 12.76
C GLY A 45 -13.27 -19.88 13.62
N LYS A 46 -13.26 -20.23 14.91
CA LYS A 46 -12.24 -19.76 15.87
C LYS A 46 -10.81 -20.17 15.50
N ASP A 47 -10.64 -21.36 14.93
CA ASP A 47 -9.33 -21.86 14.51
C ASP A 47 -8.77 -21.11 13.29
N LEU A 48 -9.64 -20.45 12.52
CA LEU A 48 -9.24 -19.65 11.34
C LEU A 48 -8.79 -18.23 11.72
N VAL A 49 -9.25 -17.70 12.86
CA VAL A 49 -8.99 -16.33 13.30
C VAL A 49 -7.48 -15.99 13.39
N PRO A 50 -6.60 -16.84 13.94
CA PRO A 50 -5.17 -16.56 14.00
C PRO A 50 -4.54 -16.41 12.61
N VAL A 51 -4.96 -17.25 11.66
CA VAL A 51 -4.46 -17.22 10.27
C VAL A 51 -4.91 -15.94 9.58
N LEU A 52 -6.18 -15.55 9.73
CA LEU A 52 -6.70 -14.32 9.15
C LEU A 52 -6.02 -13.07 9.74
N LYS A 53 -5.78 -13.04 11.05
CA LYS A 53 -5.02 -11.95 11.71
C LYS A 53 -3.58 -11.86 11.24
N LEU A 54 -2.92 -12.99 11.04
CA LEU A 54 -1.56 -13.01 10.50
C LEU A 54 -1.55 -12.42 9.08
N LEU A 55 -2.51 -12.83 8.26
CA LEU A 55 -2.65 -12.37 6.88
C LEU A 55 -2.94 -10.86 6.81
N GLU A 56 -3.78 -10.35 7.71
CA GLU A 56 -4.04 -8.91 7.89
C GLU A 56 -2.75 -8.12 8.20
N HIS A 57 -1.95 -8.58 9.17
CA HIS A 57 -0.68 -7.92 9.52
C HIS A 57 0.33 -7.96 8.38
N VAL A 58 0.45 -9.11 7.69
CA VAL A 58 1.36 -9.26 6.55
C VAL A 58 0.98 -8.27 5.44
N ILE A 59 -0.31 -8.12 5.13
CA ILE A 59 -0.78 -7.16 4.12
C ILE A 59 -0.42 -5.74 4.54
N LEU A 60 -0.80 -5.31 5.75
CA LEU A 60 -0.56 -3.93 6.20
C LEU A 60 0.93 -3.59 6.28
N TYR A 61 1.76 -4.46 6.85
CA TYR A 61 3.19 -4.20 6.95
C TYR A 61 3.87 -4.19 5.58
N SER A 62 3.51 -5.12 4.69
CA SER A 62 4.04 -5.14 3.33
C SER A 62 3.65 -3.89 2.57
N ASP A 63 2.42 -3.41 2.74
CA ASP A 63 1.92 -2.20 2.09
C ASP A 63 2.64 -0.93 2.59
N CYS A 64 2.86 -0.80 3.91
CA CYS A 64 3.66 0.27 4.48
C CYS A 64 5.10 0.28 3.95
N VAL A 65 5.76 -0.90 3.91
CA VAL A 65 7.11 -1.04 3.39
C VAL A 65 7.15 -0.70 1.89
N PHE A 66 6.17 -1.17 1.14
CA PHE A 66 6.02 -0.90 -0.28
C PHE A 66 5.87 0.59 -0.56
N LEU A 67 4.96 1.29 0.13
CA LEU A 67 4.75 2.72 -0.05
C LEU A 67 6.01 3.54 0.31
N GLY A 68 6.69 3.16 1.39
CA GLY A 68 7.95 3.81 1.81
C GLY A 68 9.04 3.65 0.74
N TRP A 69 9.29 2.41 0.31
CA TRP A 69 10.23 2.12 -0.77
C TRP A 69 9.86 2.84 -2.08
N TRP A 70 8.59 2.76 -2.47
CA TRP A 70 8.05 3.39 -3.67
C TRP A 70 8.33 4.89 -3.67
N THR A 71 8.00 5.58 -2.58
CA THR A 71 8.19 7.03 -2.46
C THR A 71 9.67 7.42 -2.57
N ILE A 72 10.56 6.68 -1.88
CA ILE A 72 12.02 6.94 -1.94
C ILE A 72 12.54 6.72 -3.36
N TYR A 73 12.17 5.60 -3.99
CA TYR A 73 12.61 5.26 -5.33
C TYR A 73 12.10 6.25 -6.38
N SER A 74 10.80 6.60 -6.34
CA SER A 74 10.22 7.60 -7.25
C SER A 74 10.90 8.96 -7.08
N THR A 75 11.21 9.37 -5.84
CA THR A 75 11.89 10.64 -5.57
C THR A 75 13.31 10.64 -6.14
N TYR A 76 14.07 9.55 -5.91
CA TYR A 76 15.41 9.39 -6.45
C TYR A 76 15.43 9.50 -7.99
N HIS A 77 14.51 8.81 -8.66
CA HIS A 77 14.41 8.86 -10.12
C HIS A 77 14.06 10.25 -10.64
N ALA A 78 13.10 10.94 -10.01
CA ALA A 78 12.72 12.30 -10.38
C ALA A 78 13.89 13.28 -10.17
N SER A 79 14.60 13.19 -9.04
CA SER A 79 15.77 14.03 -8.76
C SER A 79 16.89 13.80 -9.78
N LYS A 80 17.19 12.54 -10.12
CA LYS A 80 18.19 12.21 -11.13
C LYS A 80 17.81 12.75 -12.51
N ALA A 81 16.53 12.67 -12.89
CA ALA A 81 16.04 13.20 -14.16
C ALA A 81 16.06 14.74 -14.23
N LEU A 82 15.87 15.42 -13.10
CA LEU A 82 15.95 16.89 -13.01
C LEU A 82 17.39 17.42 -13.06
N LEU A 83 18.35 16.63 -12.57
CA LEU A 83 19.79 16.98 -12.58
C LEU A 83 20.49 16.61 -13.90
N ALA A 84 19.80 15.97 -14.86
CA ALA A 84 20.32 15.51 -16.15
C ALA A 84 19.77 16.31 -17.35
#